data_AF-A0AA36I9K8-F1
#
_entry.id   AF-A0AA36I9K8-F1
#
_cell.length_a   1.000
_cell.length_b   1.000
_cell.length_c   1.000
_cell.angle_alpha   90.00
_cell.angle_beta   90.00
_cell.angle_gamma   90.00
#
_symmetry.space_group_name_H-M   'P 1'
#
loop_
_entity.id
_entity.type
_entity.pdbx_description
1 polymer ?
#
loop_
_entity_poly.entity_id
_entity_poly.type
_entity_poly.pdbx_seq_one_letter_code
_entity_poly.pdbx_strand_id
1 'polypeptide(L)'
;MAAGPDGSAKHRRAALPVFICEYHDEALRCLHFGIRRFKVPFEGLSMVHLDAHPDLSASTTMPAELVMEDPRQACDALRADLGGIAQWILPAVYAGHLRSVWWVRPDWATQIADGDYGHLAALQALRASKLKPVTHDAGDLLSGAPNFLSAGV
;
A
#
# COMPACT_ATOMS: atom_id res chain seq x y z
N MET A 1 -53.74 -11.12 2.08
CA MET A 1 -52.79 -10.01 2.35
C MET A 1 -51.51 -10.63 2.87
N ALA A 2 -50.50 -10.81 2.02
CA ALA A 2 -49.22 -11.39 2.39
C ALA A 2 -48.26 -10.26 2.80
N ALA A 3 -47.80 -10.27 4.05
CA ALA A 3 -46.70 -9.43 4.50
C ALA A 3 -45.39 -10.00 3.95
N GLY A 4 -44.68 -9.23 3.14
CA GLY A 4 -43.35 -9.59 2.65
C GLY A 4 -42.31 -9.54 3.78
N PRO A 5 -41.24 -10.34 3.70
CA PRO A 5 -40.20 -10.35 4.72
C PRO A 5 -39.37 -9.06 4.64
N ASP A 6 -39.30 -8.36 5.77
CA ASP A 6 -38.43 -7.22 6.04
C ASP A 6 -36.95 -7.64 5.88
N GLY A 7 -36.38 -7.30 4.72
CA GLY A 7 -35.01 -7.59 4.33
C GLY A 7 -34.00 -6.63 4.94
N SER A 8 -33.99 -6.44 6.26
CA SER A 8 -32.89 -5.75 6.94
C SER A 8 -31.82 -6.76 7.38
N ALA A 9 -31.06 -7.27 6.41
CA ALA A 9 -29.84 -8.00 6.71
C ALA A 9 -28.83 -7.02 7.32
N LYS A 10 -28.79 -6.94 8.66
CA LYS A 10 -27.77 -6.21 9.40
C LYS A 10 -26.40 -6.72 8.96
N HIS A 11 -25.66 -5.93 8.17
CA HIS A 11 -24.27 -6.20 7.88
C HIS A 11 -23.52 -6.30 9.22
N ARG A 12 -23.22 -7.53 9.65
CA ARG A 12 -22.32 -7.74 10.78
C ARG A 12 -21.00 -7.09 10.37
N ARG A 13 -20.63 -6.00 11.04
CA ARG A 13 -19.32 -5.39 10.85
C ARG A 13 -18.29 -6.49 11.02
N ALA A 14 -17.48 -6.72 10.00
CA ALA A 14 -16.36 -7.64 10.11
C ALA A 14 -15.49 -7.20 11.30
N ALA A 15 -14.98 -8.17 12.07
CA ALA A 15 -14.08 -7.86 13.17
C ALA A 15 -12.87 -7.08 12.63
N LEU A 16 -12.46 -6.04 13.36
CA LEU A 16 -11.31 -5.22 13.00
C LEU A 16 -10.05 -6.11 13.04
N PRO A 17 -9.26 -6.19 11.97
CA PRO A 17 -8.01 -6.95 11.99
C PRO A 17 -7.01 -6.29 12.94
N VAL A 18 -6.40 -7.09 13.81
CA VAL A 18 -5.33 -6.66 14.72
C VAL A 18 -4.08 -7.47 14.40
N PHE A 19 -2.95 -6.79 14.26
CA PHE A 19 -1.65 -7.39 14.03
C PHE A 19 -0.74 -7.04 15.20
N ILE A 20 0.04 -8.02 15.65
CA ILE A 20 1.09 -7.84 16.65
C ILE A 20 2.41 -8.04 15.88
N CYS A 21 3.25 -7.02 15.91
CA CYS A 21 4.55 -6.99 15.25
C CYS A 21 5.63 -6.92 16.33
N GLU A 22 6.77 -7.56 16.09
CA GLU A 22 7.92 -7.44 17.00
C GLU A 22 8.68 -6.13 16.72
N TYR A 23 8.95 -5.85 15.44
CA TYR A 23 9.65 -4.66 14.99
C TYR A 23 8.79 -3.82 14.03
N HIS A 24 9.07 -2.53 13.95
CA HIS A 24 8.31 -1.57 13.13
C HIS A 24 8.34 -1.86 11.63
N ASP A 25 9.45 -2.41 11.10
CA ASP A 25 9.53 -2.79 9.68
C ASP A 25 8.46 -3.83 9.28
N GLU A 26 8.04 -4.68 10.22
CA GLU A 26 7.02 -5.69 9.98
C GLU A 26 5.63 -5.08 9.73
N ALA A 27 5.38 -3.84 10.16
CA ALA A 27 4.11 -3.15 9.95
C ALA A 27 3.78 -3.00 8.44
N LEU A 28 4.79 -2.80 7.58
CA LEU A 28 4.60 -2.75 6.13
C LEU A 28 4.06 -4.09 5.60
N ARG A 29 4.60 -5.21 6.11
CA ARG A 29 4.14 -6.55 5.74
C ARG A 29 2.70 -6.80 6.20
N CYS A 30 2.35 -6.34 7.41
CA CYS A 30 0.97 -6.42 7.92
C CYS A 30 -0.01 -5.59 7.07
N LEU A 31 0.39 -4.39 6.64
CA LEU A 31 -0.39 -3.58 5.72
C LEU A 31 -0.62 -4.31 4.39
N HIS A 32 0.44 -4.84 3.76
CA HIS A 32 0.32 -5.62 2.53
C HIS A 32 -0.58 -6.85 2.71
N PHE A 33 -0.51 -7.54 3.86
CA PHE A 33 -1.40 -8.65 4.17
C PHE A 33 -2.87 -8.20 4.28
N GLY A 34 -3.12 -7.09 4.97
CA GLY A 34 -4.45 -6.47 5.08
C GLY A 34 -5.04 -6.13 3.72
N ILE A 35 -4.25 -5.51 2.84
CA ILE A 35 -4.62 -5.20 1.46
C ILE A 35 -4.95 -6.48 0.68
N ARG A 36 -4.04 -7.47 0.67
CA ARG A 36 -4.20 -8.72 -0.07
C ARG A 36 -5.42 -9.54 0.38
N ARG A 37 -5.83 -9.39 1.64
CA ARG A 37 -7.01 -10.05 2.23
C ARG A 37 -8.27 -9.20 2.15
N PHE A 38 -8.23 -8.07 1.43
CA PHE A 38 -9.34 -7.12 1.29
C PHE A 38 -9.90 -6.65 2.64
N LYS A 39 -9.02 -6.52 3.64
CA LYS A 39 -9.38 -5.99 4.97
C LYS A 39 -9.29 -4.48 5.02
N VAL A 40 -8.45 -3.90 4.16
CA VAL A 40 -8.35 -2.46 3.91
C VAL A 40 -8.32 -2.21 2.40
N PRO A 41 -8.73 -1.02 1.93
CA PRO A 41 -8.56 -0.60 0.54
C PRO A 41 -7.10 -0.71 0.06
N PHE A 42 -6.92 -0.84 -1.25
CA PHE A 42 -5.60 -0.89 -1.88
C PHE A 42 -4.86 0.45 -1.80
N GLU A 43 -5.58 1.58 -1.90
CA GLU A 43 -5.00 2.92 -1.92
C GLU A 43 -5.88 3.92 -1.16
N GLY A 44 -5.35 5.13 -0.95
CA GLY A 44 -6.09 6.22 -0.31
C GLY A 44 -6.19 6.13 1.21
N LEU A 45 -5.46 5.19 1.84
CA LEU A 45 -5.49 4.99 3.28
C LEU A 45 -4.90 6.20 4.02
N SER A 46 -5.41 6.44 5.22
CA SER A 46 -4.87 7.44 6.14
C SER A 46 -4.37 6.71 7.37
N MET A 47 -3.12 6.95 7.74
CA MET A 47 -2.47 6.28 8.86
C MET A 47 -2.29 7.25 10.02
N VAL A 48 -2.53 6.78 11.23
CA VAL A 48 -2.13 7.46 12.46
C VAL A 48 -0.98 6.65 13.06
N HIS A 49 0.19 7.29 13.19
CA HIS A 49 1.40 6.71 13.75
C HIS A 49 1.67 7.36 15.10
N LEU A 50 1.49 6.59 16.17
CA LEU A 50 1.74 7.01 17.54
C LEU A 50 3.11 6.49 17.96
N ASP A 51 4.13 7.33 17.86
CA ASP A 51 5.50 6.96 18.24
C ASP A 51 6.34 8.20 18.56
N ALA A 52 7.44 8.00 19.28
CA ALA A 52 8.47 9.01 19.49
C ALA A 52 9.31 9.29 18.23
N HIS A 53 9.28 8.41 17.23
CA HIS A 53 10.00 8.54 15.97
C HIS A 53 9.03 8.67 14.80
N PRO A 54 9.39 9.42 13.75
CA PRO A 54 8.51 9.60 12.61
C PRO A 54 8.46 8.38 11.68
N ASP A 55 9.46 7.50 11.71
CA ASP A 55 9.64 6.36 10.79
C ASP A 55 9.54 6.69 9.29
N LEU A 56 9.92 7.92 8.93
CA LEU A 56 9.88 8.49 7.58
C LEU A 56 11.28 8.58 6.94
N SER A 57 12.26 7.79 7.39
CA SER A 57 13.59 7.79 6.76
C SER A 57 13.53 7.09 5.40
N ALA A 58 14.29 7.59 4.42
CA ALA A 58 14.48 6.87 3.17
C ALA A 58 15.65 5.89 3.30
N SER A 59 15.52 4.71 2.71
CA SER A 59 16.67 3.82 2.53
C SER A 59 17.66 4.42 1.55
N THR A 60 18.95 4.30 1.85
CA THR A 60 20.04 4.69 0.94
C THR A 60 20.54 3.52 0.08
N THR A 61 20.13 2.31 0.42
CA THR A 61 20.62 1.05 -0.17
C THR A 61 19.54 0.36 -1.01
N MET A 62 18.27 0.50 -0.63
CA MET A 62 17.14 -0.09 -1.34
C MET A 62 16.65 0.83 -2.47
N PRO A 63 16.67 0.38 -3.74
CA PRO A 63 16.08 1.13 -4.85
C PRO A 63 14.58 1.32 -4.66
N ALA A 64 14.06 2.49 -5.05
CA ALA A 64 12.64 2.81 -4.90
C ALA A 64 11.75 1.90 -5.77
N GLU A 65 12.25 1.50 -6.95
CA GLU A 65 11.55 0.63 -7.89
C GLU A 65 11.23 -0.75 -7.28
N LEU A 66 12.06 -1.25 -6.37
CA LEU A 66 11.86 -2.54 -5.70
C LEU A 66 10.53 -2.59 -4.94
N VAL A 67 10.10 -1.48 -4.36
CA VAL A 67 8.83 -1.37 -3.63
C VAL A 67 7.64 -1.75 -4.52
N MET A 68 7.72 -1.45 -5.81
CA MET A 68 6.66 -1.72 -6.78
C MET A 68 6.81 -3.08 -7.46
N GLU A 69 8.05 -3.44 -7.81
CA GLU A 69 8.36 -4.65 -8.56
C GLU A 69 8.25 -5.92 -7.70
N ASP A 70 8.78 -5.87 -6.48
CA ASP A 70 8.73 -6.97 -5.53
C ASP A 70 8.53 -6.47 -4.09
N PRO A 71 7.28 -6.23 -3.68
CA PRO A 71 6.95 -5.77 -2.34
C PRO A 71 7.42 -6.71 -1.21
N ARG A 72 7.61 -8.01 -1.50
CA ARG A 72 8.12 -8.97 -0.50
C ARG A 72 9.61 -8.77 -0.29
N GLN A 73 10.37 -8.72 -1.39
CA GLN A 73 11.80 -8.45 -1.33
C GLN A 73 12.09 -7.07 -0.73
N ALA A 74 11.24 -6.06 -0.96
CA ALA A 74 11.33 -4.76 -0.29
C ALA A 74 11.17 -4.88 1.24
N CYS A 75 10.21 -5.68 1.72
CA CYS A 75 10.08 -5.94 3.17
C CYS A 75 11.30 -6.67 3.73
N ASP A 76 11.85 -7.64 2.99
CA ASP A 76 13.03 -8.40 3.43
C ASP A 76 14.30 -7.53 3.43
N ALA A 77 14.42 -6.59 2.49
CA ALA A 77 15.48 -5.58 2.46
C ALA A 77 15.40 -4.63 3.66
N LEU A 78 14.20 -4.14 4.02
CA LEU A 78 14.01 -3.35 5.24
C LEU A 78 14.42 -4.14 6.48
N ARG A 79 14.00 -5.41 6.59
CA ARG A 79 14.34 -6.25 7.75
C ARG A 79 15.86 -6.49 7.89
N ALA A 80 16.57 -6.60 6.77
CA ALA A 80 18.01 -6.80 6.75
C ALA A 80 18.80 -5.52 7.05
N ASP A 81 18.20 -4.34 6.84
CA ASP A 81 18.82 -3.05 7.09
C ASP A 81 18.70 -2.66 8.57
N LEU A 82 19.81 -2.21 9.16
CA LEU A 82 19.84 -1.79 10.57
C LEU A 82 18.89 -0.62 10.85
N GLY A 83 18.67 0.25 9.87
CA GLY A 83 17.73 1.37 9.93
C GLY A 83 16.32 1.03 9.45
N GLY A 84 16.02 -0.23 9.13
CA GLY A 84 14.75 -0.65 8.55
C GLY A 84 13.52 -0.26 9.38
N ILE A 85 13.65 -0.31 10.71
CA ILE A 85 12.60 0.09 11.65
C ILE A 85 12.17 1.55 11.51
N ALA A 86 13.02 2.42 10.96
CA ALA A 86 12.74 3.84 10.74
C ALA A 86 12.41 4.18 9.29
N GLN A 87 12.37 3.19 8.39
CA GLN A 87 12.28 3.38 6.94
C GLN A 87 10.98 2.82 6.31
N TRP A 88 10.11 2.20 7.10
CA TRP A 88 9.03 1.36 6.58
C TRP A 88 7.79 2.12 6.05
N ILE A 89 7.57 3.37 6.50
CA ILE A 89 6.39 4.15 6.10
C ILE A 89 6.51 4.67 4.67
N LEU A 90 7.69 5.18 4.29
CA LEU A 90 7.89 5.77 2.96
C LEU A 90 7.60 4.81 1.80
N PRO A 91 7.97 3.51 1.85
CA PRO A 91 7.55 2.53 0.86
C PRO A 91 6.02 2.48 0.66
N ALA A 92 5.22 2.50 1.73
CA ALA A 92 3.76 2.47 1.63
C ALA A 92 3.18 3.76 1.03
N VAL A 93 3.81 4.91 1.31
CA VAL A 93 3.50 6.20 0.67
C VAL A 93 3.85 6.17 -0.81
N TYR A 94 5.06 5.71 -1.15
CA TYR A 94 5.59 5.66 -2.50
C TYR A 94 4.75 4.71 -3.38
N ALA A 95 4.31 3.58 -2.84
CA ALA A 95 3.40 2.65 -3.51
C ALA A 95 1.98 3.22 -3.72
N GLY A 96 1.63 4.32 -3.05
CA GLY A 96 0.31 4.95 -3.12
C GLY A 96 -0.73 4.33 -2.17
N HIS A 97 -0.34 3.37 -1.33
CA HIS A 97 -1.23 2.79 -0.32
C HIS A 97 -1.67 3.85 0.68
N LEU A 98 -0.71 4.64 1.20
CA LEU A 98 -0.94 5.73 2.13
C LEU A 98 -1.05 7.07 1.40
N ARG A 99 -2.17 7.75 1.59
CA ARG A 99 -2.39 9.14 1.13
C ARG A 99 -1.97 10.16 2.17
N SER A 100 -2.16 9.86 3.45
CA SER A 100 -1.76 10.73 4.56
C SER A 100 -1.20 9.93 5.73
N VAL A 101 -0.25 10.54 6.42
CA VAL A 101 0.37 10.00 7.64
C VAL A 101 0.29 11.08 8.70
N TRP A 102 -0.39 10.77 9.81
CA TRP A 102 -0.49 11.61 10.99
C TRP A 102 0.48 11.07 12.02
N TRP A 103 1.64 11.70 12.14
CA TRP A 103 2.58 11.37 13.21
C TRP A 103 2.20 12.15 14.47
N VAL A 104 1.83 11.43 15.51
CA VAL A 104 1.52 12.02 16.82
C VAL A 104 2.61 11.58 17.78
N ARG A 105 3.37 12.56 18.26
CA ARG A 105 4.58 12.35 19.05
C ARG A 105 4.46 12.99 20.43
N PRO A 106 5.20 12.51 21.42
CA PRO A 106 5.35 13.23 22.68
C PRO A 106 6.07 14.57 22.47
N ASP A 107 5.85 15.50 23.39
CA ASP A 107 6.37 16.88 23.34
C ASP A 107 7.91 16.94 23.25
N TRP A 108 8.61 15.96 23.82
CA TRP A 108 10.07 15.87 23.82
C TRP A 108 10.69 15.34 22.53
N ALA A 109 9.93 14.76 21.61
CA ALA A 109 10.45 14.23 20.34
C ALA A 109 10.54 15.35 19.29
N THR A 110 11.73 15.86 18.95
CA THR A 110 11.85 17.09 18.13
C THR A 110 12.38 16.87 16.70
N GLN A 111 12.29 15.66 16.16
CA GLN A 111 12.89 15.31 14.86
C GLN A 111 12.25 16.05 13.67
N ILE A 112 10.93 16.27 13.71
CA ILE A 112 10.19 17.08 12.73
C ILE A 112 9.28 18.01 13.54
N ALA A 113 9.25 19.29 13.16
CA ALA A 113 8.37 20.28 13.80
C ALA A 113 6.89 19.92 13.59
N ASP A 114 6.02 20.48 14.42
CA ASP A 114 4.59 20.31 14.22
C ASP A 114 4.11 21.16 13.03
N GLY A 115 3.27 20.58 12.18
CA GLY A 115 2.72 21.27 11.03
C GLY A 115 2.20 20.31 9.96
N ASP A 116 1.57 20.90 8.94
CA ASP A 116 1.09 20.17 7.77
C ASP A 116 2.13 20.17 6.66
N TYR A 117 2.61 18.98 6.32
CA TYR A 117 3.64 18.76 5.32
C TYR A 117 3.03 18.22 4.03
N GLY A 118 2.82 19.08 3.02
CA GLY A 118 2.23 18.72 1.73
C GLY A 118 3.09 17.84 0.82
N HIS A 119 4.23 17.33 1.30
CA HIS A 119 5.27 16.70 0.48
C HIS A 119 4.95 15.28 0.01
N LEU A 120 3.93 14.62 0.56
CA LEU A 120 3.51 13.29 0.11
C LEU A 120 3.07 13.29 -1.36
N ALA A 121 2.48 14.40 -1.83
CA ALA A 121 2.11 14.58 -3.23
C ALA A 121 3.34 14.58 -4.16
N ALA A 122 4.50 15.06 -3.70
CA ALA A 122 5.73 15.07 -4.50
C ALA A 122 6.30 13.65 -4.71
N LEU A 123 6.25 12.79 -3.68
CA LEU A 123 6.61 11.37 -3.82
C LEU A 123 5.67 10.63 -4.77
N GLN A 124 4.37 10.93 -4.72
CA GLN A 124 3.40 10.37 -5.64
C GLN A 124 3.57 10.90 -7.08
N ALA A 125 4.00 12.15 -7.25
CA ALA A 125 4.36 12.69 -8.56
C ALA A 125 5.65 12.06 -9.12
N LEU A 126 6.64 11.78 -8.26
CA LEU A 126 7.83 10.98 -8.61
C LEU A 126 7.44 9.56 -9.06
N ARG A 127 6.50 8.91 -8.36
CA ARG A 127 5.91 7.64 -8.82
C ARG A 127 5.32 7.79 -10.23
N ALA A 128 4.52 8.82 -10.48
CA ALA A 128 3.88 9.06 -11.77
C ALA A 128 4.88 9.29 -12.91
N SER A 129 6.04 9.92 -12.64
CA SER A 129 7.08 10.15 -13.65
C SER A 129 7.96 8.93 -13.92
N LYS A 130 8.03 7.98 -12.98
CA LYS A 130 8.80 6.73 -13.08
C LYS A 130 7.99 5.56 -13.66
N LEU A 131 6.66 5.62 -13.58
CA LEU A 131 5.78 4.69 -14.28
C LEU A 131 5.95 4.87 -15.79
N LYS A 132 6.43 3.83 -16.48
CA LYS A 132 6.36 3.80 -17.95
C LYS A 132 4.88 3.89 -18.35
N PRO A 133 4.50 4.76 -19.31
CA PRO A 133 3.15 4.71 -19.85
C PRO A 133 2.94 3.31 -20.42
N VAL A 134 1.92 2.60 -19.93
CA VAL A 134 1.44 1.40 -20.60
C VAL A 134 0.73 1.88 -21.86
N THR A 135 1.47 1.97 -22.96
CA THR A 135 0.87 2.09 -24.28
C THR A 135 0.24 0.74 -24.59
N HIS A 136 -1.08 0.64 -24.45
CA HIS A 136 -1.81 -0.36 -25.20
C HIS A 136 -1.69 0.05 -26.67
N ASP A 137 -0.80 -0.62 -27.40
CA ASP A 137 -0.86 -0.55 -28.86
C ASP A 137 -2.23 -1.06 -29.27
N ALA A 138 -3.01 -0.18 -29.89
CA ALA A 138 -4.31 -0.51 -30.48
C ALA A 138 -4.20 -1.53 -31.64
N GLY A 139 -3.00 -2.07 -31.90
CA GLY A 139 -2.73 -3.09 -32.91
C GLY A 139 -2.94 -4.54 -32.47
N ASP A 140 -2.96 -4.84 -31.17
CA ASP A 140 -3.05 -6.24 -30.69
C ASP A 140 -4.48 -6.77 -30.50
N LEU A 141 -5.50 -5.96 -30.81
CA LEU A 141 -6.91 -6.37 -30.73
C LEU A 141 -7.45 -7.03 -32.01
N LEU A 142 -6.62 -7.29 -33.03
CA LEU A 142 -7.08 -7.91 -34.29
C LEU A 142 -6.30 -9.17 -34.73
N SER A 143 -5.49 -9.80 -33.88
CA SER A 143 -4.78 -11.05 -34.25
C SER A 143 -5.23 -12.32 -33.51
N GLY A 144 -6.23 -12.25 -32.64
CA GLY A 144 -6.64 -13.36 -31.78
C GLY A 144 -8.02 -13.96 -32.09
N ALA A 145 -8.35 -14.26 -33.35
CA ALA A 145 -9.51 -15.09 -33.63
C ALA A 145 -9.15 -16.57 -33.35
N PRO A 146 -9.84 -17.28 -32.43
CA PRO A 146 -9.61 -18.70 -32.25
C PRO A 146 -10.22 -19.48 -33.44
N ASN A 147 -9.38 -20.16 -34.21
CA ASN A 147 -9.80 -21.16 -35.18
C ASN A 147 -10.43 -22.35 -34.44
N PHE A 148 -11.75 -22.33 -34.28
CA PHE A 148 -12.55 -23.53 -34.06
C PHE A 148 -13.22 -23.92 -35.38
N LEU A 149 -13.25 -25.23 -35.64
CA LEU A 149 -13.90 -25.97 -36.73
C LEU A 149 -12.99 -26.34 -37.92
N SER A 150 -12.52 -27.60 -37.92
CA SER A 150 -12.77 -28.57 -39.00
C SER A 150 -11.88 -29.81 -38.88
N ALA A 151 -12.37 -30.84 -38.21
CA ALA A 151 -12.14 -32.22 -38.63
C ALA A 151 -13.38 -33.02 -38.22
N GLY A 152 -14.29 -33.20 -39.17
CA GLY A 152 -15.41 -34.12 -39.07
C GLY A 152 -15.17 -35.36 -39.92
N VAL A 153 -15.93 -36.40 -39.58
CA VAL A 153 -16.05 -37.75 -40.16
C VAL A 153 -15.10 -38.79 -39.56
#